data_AF-A0A7S1ZA76-F1
#
_entry.id   AF-A0A7S1ZA76-F1
#
_cell.length_a   1.000
_cell.length_b   1.000
_cell.length_c   1.000
_cell.angle_alpha   90.00
_cell.angle_beta   90.00
_cell.angle_gamma   90.00
#
_symmetry.space_group_name_H-M   'P 1'
#
loop_
_entity.id
_entity.type
_entity.pdbx_description
1 polymer ?
#
loop_
_entity_poly.entity_id
_entity_poly.type
_entity_poly.pdbx_seq_one_letter_code
_entity_poly.pdbx_strand_id
1 'polypeptide(L)'
;MGCRQSQHVALSEDPLMKKENVTENTADTTRDIALPPTDGSAPPEPSKSPGKKRGVWGQGAELYKLLESEIQHRSSSSSAFWSSIIQFCDRVPGAAGYFSPKDMTTPLHLACQLIDNSDIGPAPEEQSTALDGVRALITACPEAVIRHDITGHPPLHYAFINPGILFPRNNIRIEVIKLITASDLELSMTYLSRNDINYGESGGRTALYHIIDSLDDDMSNDGASCEFVQSIHVLNPSMLGVRNASDGDCPLSLLYRRFVRQFDSSEKFFPGDNSRPEVVKHREAYKVAAMNSFRIIDQLLRPTGDNGATKNGQFRLVHNASKVDCPPDLFRYIVETHVDQVTEVEEVTGRLPLHIAAMAGSTQK
;
A
#
# COMPACT_ATOMS: atom_id res chain seq x y z
N MET A 1 25.82 7.05 -63.82
CA MET A 1 24.93 5.87 -63.99
C MET A 1 25.56 4.70 -63.24
N GLY A 2 24.87 4.16 -62.24
CA GLY A 2 25.38 3.06 -61.42
C GLY A 2 24.40 2.70 -60.31
N CYS A 3 23.39 1.91 -60.66
CA CYS A 3 22.43 1.33 -59.70
C CYS A 3 23.14 0.33 -58.78
N ARG A 4 23.07 0.54 -57.46
CA ARG A 4 23.37 -0.49 -56.47
C ARG A 4 22.06 -1.15 -56.02
N GLN A 5 21.93 -2.43 -56.35
CA GLN A 5 20.91 -3.33 -55.82
C GLN A 5 21.14 -3.51 -54.32
N SER A 6 20.10 -3.27 -53.52
CA SER A 6 20.08 -3.62 -52.09
C SER A 6 19.55 -5.04 -51.96
N GLN A 7 20.35 -5.91 -51.35
CA GLN A 7 19.95 -7.27 -51.00
C GLN A 7 19.02 -7.23 -49.79
N HIS A 8 17.85 -7.84 -49.95
CA HIS A 8 16.93 -8.18 -48.87
C HIS A 8 17.60 -9.20 -47.94
N VAL A 9 17.74 -8.85 -46.66
CA VAL A 9 18.00 -9.82 -45.59
C VAL A 9 16.64 -10.32 -45.09
N ALA A 10 16.40 -11.61 -45.26
CA ALA A 10 15.24 -12.30 -44.69
C ALA A 10 15.41 -12.40 -43.17
N LEU A 11 14.43 -11.92 -42.43
CA LEU A 11 14.31 -12.14 -40.99
C LEU A 11 13.86 -13.58 -40.76
N SER A 12 14.76 -14.37 -40.21
CA SER A 12 14.54 -15.71 -39.67
C SER A 12 13.58 -15.64 -38.49
N GLU A 13 12.60 -16.54 -38.50
CA GLU A 13 11.60 -16.74 -37.44
C GLU A 13 12.27 -17.22 -36.13
N ASP A 14 11.75 -16.71 -35.01
CA ASP A 14 12.15 -17.08 -33.64
C ASP A 14 11.83 -18.54 -33.31
N PRO A 15 12.73 -19.30 -32.68
CA PRO A 15 12.41 -20.62 -32.14
C PRO A 15 11.77 -20.50 -30.76
N LEU A 16 10.64 -21.17 -30.59
CA LEU A 16 9.97 -21.45 -29.31
C LEU A 16 10.98 -21.91 -28.25
N MET A 17 11.14 -21.11 -27.19
CA MET A 17 11.74 -21.51 -25.93
C MET A 17 10.86 -22.57 -25.25
N LYS A 18 11.34 -23.81 -25.23
CA LYS A 18 10.84 -24.86 -24.33
C LYS A 18 11.23 -24.48 -22.90
N LYS A 19 10.23 -24.31 -22.03
CA LYS A 19 10.43 -24.24 -20.58
C LYS A 19 10.88 -25.61 -20.08
N GLU A 20 12.15 -25.74 -19.73
CA GLU A 20 12.65 -26.85 -18.92
C GLU A 20 12.24 -26.60 -17.46
N ASN A 21 11.50 -27.55 -16.90
CA ASN A 21 11.19 -27.63 -15.48
C ASN A 21 12.47 -28.02 -14.72
N VAL A 22 13.18 -27.03 -14.17
CA VAL A 22 14.19 -27.26 -13.15
C VAL A 22 13.48 -27.31 -11.79
N THR A 23 13.36 -28.51 -11.25
CA THR A 23 12.96 -28.75 -9.86
C THR A 23 14.20 -28.64 -8.99
N GLU A 24 14.43 -27.45 -8.42
CA GLU A 24 15.44 -27.27 -7.37
C GLU A 24 14.85 -27.71 -6.03
N ASN A 25 15.31 -28.89 -5.60
CA ASN A 25 15.19 -29.37 -4.23
C ASN A 25 16.02 -28.46 -3.31
N THR A 26 15.35 -27.58 -2.57
CA THR A 26 15.95 -26.91 -1.41
C THR A 26 15.76 -27.80 -0.19
N ALA A 27 16.87 -28.35 0.30
CA ALA A 27 16.93 -29.16 1.50
C ALA A 27 16.66 -28.29 2.74
N ASP A 28 15.59 -28.68 3.42
CA ASP A 28 15.14 -28.26 4.74
C ASP A 28 16.28 -28.40 5.77
N THR A 29 16.76 -27.26 6.29
CA THR A 29 17.68 -27.23 7.44
C THR A 29 16.89 -26.76 8.65
N THR A 30 16.07 -27.66 9.18
CA THR A 30 15.38 -27.50 10.45
C THR A 30 16.41 -27.70 11.57
N ARG A 31 16.78 -26.60 12.26
CA ARG A 31 17.55 -26.66 13.50
C ARG A 31 16.60 -27.02 14.64
N ASP A 32 16.80 -28.21 15.19
CA ASP A 32 16.20 -28.67 16.45
C ASP A 32 16.60 -27.74 17.60
N ILE A 33 15.62 -27.00 18.13
CA ILE A 33 15.71 -26.35 19.44
C ILE A 33 14.95 -27.24 20.42
N ALA A 34 15.69 -28.03 21.19
CA ALA A 34 15.16 -28.82 22.28
C ALA A 34 14.64 -27.91 23.40
N LEU A 35 13.33 -27.91 23.62
CA LEU A 35 12.70 -27.31 24.80
C LEU A 35 12.83 -28.23 26.01
N PRO A 36 13.02 -27.68 27.23
CA PRO A 36 13.09 -28.45 28.47
C PRO A 36 11.72 -29.04 28.85
N PRO A 37 11.69 -30.15 29.62
CA PRO A 37 10.45 -30.84 29.98
C PRO A 37 9.61 -29.99 30.93
N THR A 38 8.35 -29.72 30.55
CA THR A 38 7.35 -29.13 31.43
C THR A 38 6.73 -30.23 32.30
N ASP A 39 6.84 -30.06 33.62
CA ASP A 39 6.24 -30.94 34.63
C ASP A 39 4.73 -31.10 34.43
N GLY A 40 4.31 -32.35 34.44
CA GLY A 40 2.92 -32.76 34.29
C GLY A 40 2.07 -32.36 35.48
N SER A 41 1.16 -31.42 35.26
CA SER A 41 -0.05 -31.25 36.06
C SER A 41 -1.25 -31.47 35.14
N ALA A 42 -1.98 -32.56 35.38
CA ALA A 42 -3.16 -32.92 34.62
C ALA A 42 -4.25 -31.83 34.72
N PRO A 43 -4.95 -31.47 33.62
CA PRO A 43 -6.05 -30.53 33.69
C PRO A 43 -7.23 -31.13 34.47
N PRO A 44 -7.94 -30.35 35.29
CA PRO A 44 -9.13 -30.83 35.98
C PRO A 44 -10.25 -31.13 34.97
N GLU A 45 -10.90 -32.28 35.15
CA GLU A 45 -12.04 -32.71 34.33
C GLU A 45 -13.18 -31.67 34.37
N PRO A 46 -13.82 -31.37 33.23
CA PRO A 46 -14.94 -30.44 33.18
C PRO A 46 -16.20 -31.06 33.80
N SER A 47 -16.60 -30.50 34.93
CA SER A 47 -17.84 -30.81 35.63
C SER A 47 -19.06 -30.53 34.74
N LYS A 48 -19.84 -31.57 34.46
CA LYS A 48 -21.15 -31.47 33.79
C LYS A 48 -22.19 -30.88 34.74
N SER A 49 -22.72 -29.69 34.44
CA SER A 49 -24.07 -29.31 34.88
C SER A 49 -24.67 -28.17 34.03
N PRO A 50 -26.02 -28.08 33.97
CA PRO A 50 -26.74 -27.55 32.82
C PRO A 50 -27.29 -26.14 33.04
N GLY A 51 -27.24 -25.34 31.97
CA GLY A 51 -27.86 -24.04 31.87
C GLY A 51 -27.23 -23.28 30.71
N LYS A 52 -27.76 -23.49 29.49
CA LYS A 52 -27.28 -22.88 28.23
C LYS A 52 -27.46 -21.35 28.25
N LYS A 53 -26.65 -20.63 29.04
CA LYS A 53 -26.28 -19.27 28.70
C LYS A 53 -25.42 -19.43 27.46
N ARG A 54 -25.97 -19.14 26.27
CA ARG A 54 -25.12 -18.85 25.11
C ARG A 54 -24.30 -17.62 25.55
N GLY A 55 -23.12 -17.87 26.11
CA GLY A 55 -22.26 -16.82 26.63
C GLY A 55 -21.91 -15.86 25.51
N VAL A 56 -21.46 -14.66 25.87
CA VAL A 56 -20.99 -13.61 24.96
C VAL A 56 -20.06 -14.16 23.86
N TRP A 57 -19.26 -15.19 24.19
CA TRP A 57 -18.42 -15.95 23.27
C TRP A 57 -19.15 -16.55 22.07
N GLY A 58 -20.37 -17.04 22.25
CA GLY A 58 -21.18 -17.59 21.17
C GLY A 58 -21.66 -16.53 20.17
N GLN A 59 -21.90 -15.30 20.64
CA GLN A 59 -22.30 -14.17 19.79
C GLN A 59 -21.10 -13.57 19.05
N GLY A 60 -19.93 -13.52 19.68
CA GLY A 60 -18.67 -13.15 19.02
C GLY A 60 -18.34 -14.03 17.81
N ALA A 61 -18.47 -15.34 17.98
CA ALA A 61 -18.27 -16.30 16.89
C ALA A 61 -19.29 -16.15 15.76
N GLU A 62 -20.51 -15.66 16.05
CA GLU A 62 -21.54 -15.39 15.05
C GLU A 62 -21.17 -14.18 14.17
N LEU A 63 -20.77 -13.06 14.78
CA LEU A 63 -20.28 -11.88 14.05
C LEU A 63 -19.07 -12.21 13.19
N TYR A 64 -18.11 -12.95 13.74
CA TYR A 64 -16.92 -13.39 13.01
C TYR A 64 -17.30 -14.25 11.79
N LYS A 65 -18.17 -15.24 11.97
CA LYS A 65 -18.63 -16.10 10.86
C LYS A 65 -19.40 -15.34 9.80
N LEU A 66 -20.17 -14.32 10.19
CA LEU A 66 -20.87 -13.44 9.25
C LEU A 66 -19.86 -12.74 8.32
N LEU A 67 -18.82 -12.11 8.89
CA LEU A 67 -17.75 -11.47 8.11
C LEU A 67 -16.95 -12.47 7.27
N GLU A 68 -16.60 -13.62 7.84
CA GLU A 68 -15.86 -14.68 7.15
C GLU A 68 -16.65 -15.23 5.94
N SER A 69 -17.96 -15.45 6.11
CA SER A 69 -18.83 -15.93 5.03
C SER A 69 -18.89 -14.93 3.87
N GLU A 70 -18.94 -13.63 4.17
CA GLU A 70 -18.95 -12.58 3.15
C GLU A 70 -17.65 -12.59 2.33
N ILE A 71 -16.50 -12.78 2.98
CA ILE A 71 -15.19 -12.91 2.30
C ILE A 71 -15.19 -14.13 1.37
N GLN A 72 -15.66 -15.29 1.87
CA GLN A 72 -15.64 -16.54 1.12
C GLN A 72 -16.58 -16.52 -0.09
N HIS A 73 -17.75 -15.90 0.04
CA HIS A 73 -18.72 -15.82 -1.04
C HIS A 73 -18.37 -14.77 -2.10
N ARG A 74 -17.36 -13.91 -1.86
CA ARG A 74 -17.01 -12.77 -2.74
C ARG A 74 -18.25 -12.02 -3.21
N SER A 75 -19.25 -11.91 -2.33
CA SER A 75 -20.49 -11.23 -2.66
C SER A 75 -20.25 -9.73 -2.65
N SER A 76 -21.00 -9.00 -3.47
CA SER A 76 -21.01 -7.54 -3.39
C SER A 76 -21.56 -7.16 -2.03
N SER A 77 -20.68 -6.68 -1.14
CA SER A 77 -21.06 -6.32 0.22
C SER A 77 -22.00 -5.12 0.18
N SER A 78 -23.27 -5.40 0.33
CA SER A 78 -24.34 -4.40 0.28
C SER A 78 -24.35 -3.50 1.52
N SER A 79 -24.92 -2.32 1.40
CA SER A 79 -25.22 -1.46 2.56
C SER A 79 -26.03 -2.21 3.65
N ALA A 80 -26.89 -3.16 3.27
CA ALA A 80 -27.65 -3.98 4.22
C ALA A 80 -26.76 -4.91 5.07
N PHE A 81 -25.68 -5.44 4.48
CA PHE A 81 -24.68 -6.24 5.21
C PHE A 81 -24.00 -5.39 6.28
N TRP A 82 -23.43 -4.24 5.90
CA TRP A 82 -22.75 -3.36 6.85
C TRP A 82 -23.69 -2.80 7.92
N SER A 83 -24.93 -2.48 7.56
CA SER A 83 -25.97 -2.12 8.53
C SER A 83 -26.22 -3.22 9.54
N SER A 84 -26.16 -4.49 9.13
CA SER A 84 -26.30 -5.63 10.04
C SER A 84 -25.11 -5.74 11.00
N ILE A 85 -23.89 -5.44 10.54
CA ILE A 85 -22.69 -5.37 11.39
C ILE A 85 -22.83 -4.27 12.45
N ILE A 86 -23.27 -3.07 12.05
CA ILE A 86 -23.50 -1.94 12.96
C ILE A 86 -24.51 -2.33 14.05
N GLN A 87 -25.70 -2.83 13.64
CA GLN A 87 -26.74 -3.28 14.58
C GLN A 87 -26.25 -4.40 15.50
N PHE A 88 -25.38 -5.29 15.01
CA PHE A 88 -24.80 -6.35 15.83
C PHE A 88 -23.89 -5.78 16.92
N CYS A 89 -23.03 -4.83 16.57
CA CYS A 89 -22.12 -4.16 17.50
C CYS A 89 -22.89 -3.37 18.56
N ASP A 90 -23.97 -2.68 18.18
CA ASP A 90 -24.82 -1.93 19.11
C ASP A 90 -25.50 -2.86 20.13
N ARG A 91 -25.97 -4.03 19.67
CA ARG A 91 -26.67 -5.00 20.53
C ARG A 91 -25.72 -5.79 21.43
N VAL A 92 -24.53 -6.12 20.92
CA VAL A 92 -23.55 -6.97 21.62
C VAL A 92 -22.12 -6.42 21.39
N PRO A 93 -21.72 -5.34 22.06
CA PRO A 93 -20.40 -4.72 21.83
C PRO A 93 -19.23 -5.69 22.05
N GLY A 94 -19.33 -6.56 23.08
CA GLY A 94 -18.31 -7.56 23.39
C GLY A 94 -18.06 -8.59 22.28
N ALA A 95 -18.93 -8.70 21.28
CA ALA A 95 -18.72 -9.56 20.12
C ALA A 95 -17.58 -9.07 19.22
N ALA A 96 -17.34 -7.76 19.15
CA ALA A 96 -16.24 -7.18 18.36
C ALA A 96 -14.85 -7.59 18.90
N GLY A 97 -14.77 -7.91 20.20
CA GLY A 97 -13.55 -8.41 20.84
C GLY A 97 -13.29 -9.92 20.67
N TYR A 98 -14.12 -10.63 19.90
CA TYR A 98 -13.88 -12.04 19.56
C TYR A 98 -12.59 -12.19 18.75
N PHE A 99 -11.90 -13.31 18.95
CA PHE A 99 -10.80 -13.73 18.11
C PHE A 99 -10.96 -15.20 17.78
N SER A 100 -10.66 -15.55 16.54
CA SER A 100 -10.70 -16.94 16.09
C SER A 100 -9.58 -17.74 16.77
N PRO A 101 -9.88 -18.90 17.40
CA PRO A 101 -8.84 -19.73 18.02
C PRO A 101 -7.84 -20.34 17.03
N LYS A 102 -8.14 -20.31 15.73
CA LYS A 102 -7.33 -20.95 14.69
C LYS A 102 -6.14 -20.09 14.27
N ASP A 103 -6.38 -18.80 14.10
CA ASP A 103 -5.51 -17.83 13.43
C ASP A 103 -5.44 -16.50 14.19
N MET A 104 -6.12 -16.38 15.33
CA MET A 104 -6.16 -15.18 16.18
C MET A 104 -6.72 -13.93 15.51
N THR A 105 -7.31 -14.06 14.32
CA THR A 105 -7.94 -12.96 13.59
C THR A 105 -9.20 -12.49 14.33
N THR A 106 -9.44 -11.18 14.29
CA THR A 106 -10.59 -10.52 14.93
C THR A 106 -11.61 -10.09 13.86
N PRO A 107 -12.86 -9.78 14.23
CA PRO A 107 -13.82 -9.13 13.33
C PRO A 107 -13.25 -7.89 12.61
N LEU A 108 -12.39 -7.11 13.27
CA LEU A 108 -11.78 -5.92 12.65
C LEU A 108 -10.78 -6.30 11.55
N HIS A 109 -10.01 -7.38 11.69
CA HIS A 109 -9.13 -7.89 10.61
C HIS A 109 -9.95 -8.24 9.38
N LEU A 110 -11.03 -9.01 9.56
CA LEU A 110 -11.91 -9.43 8.47
C LEU A 110 -12.63 -8.25 7.82
N ALA A 111 -13.06 -7.25 8.59
CA ALA A 111 -13.69 -6.05 8.04
C ALA A 111 -12.72 -5.23 7.18
N CYS A 112 -11.46 -5.06 7.60
CA CYS A 112 -10.42 -4.40 6.80
C CYS A 112 -10.15 -5.17 5.51
N GLN A 113 -10.06 -6.50 5.60
CA GLN A 113 -9.90 -7.37 4.43
C GLN A 113 -11.11 -7.33 3.48
N LEU A 114 -12.33 -7.21 4.01
CA LEU A 114 -13.55 -7.09 3.21
C LEU A 114 -13.59 -5.80 2.40
N ILE A 115 -13.12 -4.68 2.94
CA ILE A 115 -13.07 -3.41 2.20
C ILE A 115 -12.25 -3.55 0.91
N ASP A 116 -11.21 -4.38 0.93
CA ASP A 116 -10.40 -4.69 -0.24
C ASP A 116 -11.08 -5.69 -1.19
N ASN A 117 -11.71 -6.73 -0.64
CA ASN A 117 -12.24 -7.87 -1.41
C ASN A 117 -13.64 -7.65 -1.99
N SER A 118 -14.44 -6.81 -1.35
CA SER A 118 -15.86 -6.68 -1.68
C SER A 118 -16.06 -5.78 -2.88
N ASP A 119 -17.03 -6.13 -3.73
CA ASP A 119 -17.62 -5.19 -4.68
C ASP A 119 -18.50 -4.17 -3.95
N ILE A 120 -17.93 -3.41 -3.01
CA ILE A 120 -18.54 -2.18 -2.52
C ILE A 120 -18.72 -1.31 -3.76
N GLY A 121 -19.97 -0.99 -4.06
CA GLY A 121 -20.30 -0.22 -5.22
C GLY A 121 -19.63 1.16 -5.17
N PRO A 122 -19.52 1.83 -6.32
CA PRO A 122 -19.02 3.20 -6.38
C PRO A 122 -19.97 4.20 -5.68
N ALA A 123 -21.15 3.75 -5.23
CA ALA A 123 -22.14 4.57 -4.56
C ALA A 123 -21.58 5.09 -3.23
N PRO A 124 -21.54 6.43 -3.01
CA PRO A 124 -21.03 7.02 -1.78
C PRO A 124 -21.74 6.51 -0.51
N GLU A 125 -23.02 6.16 -0.60
CA GLU A 125 -23.81 5.63 0.51
C GLU A 125 -23.32 4.25 0.98
N GLU A 126 -22.93 3.37 0.05
CA GLU A 126 -22.38 2.05 0.38
C GLU A 126 -21.01 2.17 1.04
N GLN A 127 -20.16 3.06 0.51
CA GLN A 127 -18.84 3.36 1.09
C GLN A 127 -18.98 3.95 2.50
N SER A 128 -19.93 4.87 2.70
CA SER A 128 -20.21 5.46 4.02
C SER A 128 -20.68 4.39 5.01
N THR A 129 -21.61 3.52 4.60
CA THR A 129 -22.14 2.46 5.48
C THR A 129 -21.04 1.48 5.87
N ALA A 130 -20.16 1.11 4.95
CA ALA A 130 -19.02 0.25 5.21
C ALA A 130 -18.03 0.89 6.21
N LEU A 131 -17.71 2.17 6.01
CA LEU A 131 -16.88 2.94 6.94
C LEU A 131 -17.52 3.00 8.35
N ASP A 132 -18.83 3.22 8.43
CA ASP A 132 -19.57 3.21 9.69
C ASP A 132 -19.57 1.83 10.36
N GLY A 133 -19.59 0.75 9.59
CA GLY A 133 -19.42 -0.62 10.09
C GLY A 133 -18.06 -0.85 10.75
N VAL A 134 -16.98 -0.39 10.11
CA VAL A 134 -15.62 -0.43 10.71
C VAL A 134 -15.55 0.43 11.96
N ARG A 135 -16.14 1.63 11.93
CA ARG A 135 -16.22 2.53 13.09
C ARG A 135 -16.98 1.89 14.24
N ALA A 136 -18.07 1.18 13.98
CA ALA A 136 -18.84 0.46 15.00
C ALA A 136 -18.00 -0.65 15.65
N LEU A 137 -17.23 -1.41 14.86
CA LEU A 137 -16.32 -2.44 15.38
C LEU A 137 -15.24 -1.86 16.30
N ILE A 138 -14.59 -0.77 15.87
CA ILE A 138 -13.56 -0.08 16.67
C ILE A 138 -14.17 0.51 17.94
N THR A 139 -15.35 1.14 17.85
CA THR A 139 -16.03 1.73 19.02
C THR A 139 -16.44 0.67 20.03
N ALA A 140 -16.88 -0.50 19.55
CA ALA A 140 -17.30 -1.61 20.39
C ALA A 140 -16.13 -2.33 21.09
N CYS A 141 -14.95 -2.37 20.47
CA CYS A 141 -13.73 -2.92 21.06
C CYS A 141 -12.47 -2.21 20.52
N PRO A 142 -12.06 -1.09 21.15
CA PRO A 142 -10.88 -0.32 20.72
C PRO A 142 -9.59 -1.15 20.75
N GLU A 143 -9.47 -2.08 21.69
CA GLU A 143 -8.30 -2.97 21.82
C GLU A 143 -8.14 -3.91 20.63
N ALA A 144 -9.16 -4.08 19.77
CA ALA A 144 -9.03 -4.89 18.57
C ALA A 144 -8.04 -4.30 17.55
N VAL A 145 -7.81 -2.98 17.59
CA VAL A 145 -6.88 -2.27 16.69
C VAL A 145 -5.42 -2.73 16.87
N ILE A 146 -5.05 -3.12 18.10
CA ILE A 146 -3.68 -3.51 18.46
C ILE A 146 -3.46 -5.01 18.47
N ARG A 147 -4.51 -5.81 18.25
CA ARG A 147 -4.40 -7.27 18.26
C ARG A 147 -3.72 -7.74 17.00
N HIS A 148 -2.81 -8.66 17.16
CA HIS A 148 -2.13 -9.32 16.06
C HIS A 148 -2.76 -10.69 15.83
N ASP A 149 -2.87 -11.08 14.56
CA ASP A 149 -3.17 -12.44 14.18
C ASP A 149 -1.99 -13.39 14.46
N ILE A 150 -2.11 -14.66 14.08
CA ILE A 150 -1.05 -15.66 14.25
C ILE A 150 0.22 -15.35 13.44
N THR A 151 0.10 -14.52 12.40
CA THR A 151 1.23 -14.10 11.56
C THR A 151 1.92 -12.84 12.08
N GLY A 152 1.39 -12.23 13.16
CA GLY A 152 1.93 -11.00 13.73
C GLY A 152 1.48 -9.75 12.98
N HIS A 153 0.36 -9.81 12.26
CA HIS A 153 -0.20 -8.69 11.51
C HIS A 153 -1.38 -8.07 12.27
N PRO A 154 -1.40 -6.73 12.48
CA PRO A 154 -2.55 -6.01 13.02
C PRO A 154 -3.63 -5.80 11.94
N PRO A 155 -4.86 -5.34 12.28
CA PRO A 155 -5.89 -5.02 11.28
C PRO A 155 -5.43 -4.00 10.25
N LEU A 156 -4.57 -3.05 10.65
CA LEU A 156 -3.97 -2.06 9.76
C LEU A 156 -3.23 -2.70 8.57
N HIS A 157 -2.60 -3.87 8.77
CA HIS A 157 -1.93 -4.60 7.69
C HIS A 157 -2.89 -4.93 6.56
N TYR A 158 -4.09 -5.40 6.88
CA TYR A 158 -5.09 -5.84 5.90
C TYR A 158 -5.69 -4.68 5.10
N ALA A 159 -5.63 -3.45 5.61
CA ALA A 159 -5.99 -2.25 4.85
C ALA A 159 -4.96 -1.89 3.76
N PHE A 160 -3.80 -2.56 3.74
CA PHE A 160 -2.72 -2.32 2.78
C PHE A 160 -2.48 -3.49 1.81
N ILE A 161 -3.05 -4.67 2.01
CA ILE A 161 -2.64 -5.88 1.27
C ILE A 161 -2.88 -5.76 -0.25
N ASN A 162 -4.03 -5.22 -0.69
CA ASN A 162 -4.36 -5.18 -2.13
C ASN A 162 -4.58 -3.77 -2.69
N PRO A 163 -3.53 -2.92 -2.81
CA PRO A 163 -3.66 -1.55 -3.30
C PRO A 163 -4.18 -1.47 -4.73
N GLY A 164 -3.74 -2.41 -5.58
CA GLY A 164 -3.80 -2.29 -7.03
C GLY A 164 -5.16 -2.53 -7.68
N ILE A 165 -6.10 -3.22 -7.01
CA ILE A 165 -7.11 -3.92 -7.80
C ILE A 165 -8.22 -3.02 -8.35
N LEU A 166 -8.69 -1.93 -7.71
CA LEU A 166 -9.80 -1.13 -8.27
C LEU A 166 -9.86 0.35 -7.79
N PHE A 167 -9.58 1.30 -8.68
CA PHE A 167 -10.15 2.67 -8.61
C PHE A 167 -11.66 2.55 -8.84
N PRO A 168 -12.56 2.90 -7.89
CA PRO A 168 -12.59 4.08 -7.02
C PRO A 168 -12.53 3.78 -5.50
N ARG A 169 -11.92 2.66 -5.09
CA ARG A 169 -11.96 2.18 -3.69
C ARG A 169 -10.93 2.82 -2.76
N ASN A 170 -10.03 3.65 -3.29
CA ASN A 170 -8.99 4.27 -2.50
C ASN A 170 -9.57 5.20 -1.40
N ASN A 171 -10.71 5.85 -1.64
CA ASN A 171 -11.29 6.80 -0.69
C ASN A 171 -11.70 6.13 0.63
N ILE A 172 -12.48 5.05 0.58
CA ILE A 172 -12.87 4.33 1.81
C ILE A 172 -11.65 3.74 2.52
N ARG A 173 -10.66 3.24 1.77
CA ARG A 173 -9.43 2.69 2.35
C ARG A 173 -8.64 3.76 3.11
N ILE A 174 -8.49 4.95 2.53
CA ILE A 174 -7.87 6.11 3.19
C ILE A 174 -8.58 6.39 4.52
N GLU A 175 -9.91 6.44 4.50
CA GLU A 175 -10.70 6.76 5.70
C GLU A 175 -10.60 5.67 6.77
N VAL A 176 -10.55 4.40 6.37
CA VAL A 176 -10.34 3.26 7.29
C VAL A 176 -8.95 3.31 7.91
N ILE A 177 -7.92 3.61 7.12
CA ILE A 177 -6.55 3.76 7.63
C ILE A 177 -6.47 4.93 8.61
N LYS A 178 -7.03 6.09 8.25
CA LYS A 178 -7.11 7.25 9.15
C LYS A 178 -7.83 6.89 10.45
N LEU A 179 -8.92 6.14 10.37
CA LEU A 179 -9.70 5.72 11.53
C LEU A 179 -8.91 4.79 12.46
N ILE A 180 -8.23 3.79 11.90
CA ILE A 180 -7.38 2.86 12.66
C ILE A 180 -6.19 3.61 13.27
N THR A 181 -5.50 4.44 12.51
CA THR A 181 -4.37 5.24 12.99
C THR A 181 -4.76 6.27 14.04
N ALA A 182 -5.94 6.89 13.94
CA ALA A 182 -6.45 7.79 14.96
C ALA A 182 -6.84 7.07 16.26
N SER A 183 -7.17 5.78 16.19
CA SER A 183 -7.55 4.98 17.35
C SER A 183 -6.34 4.55 18.18
N ASP A 184 -5.20 4.27 17.53
CA ASP A 184 -3.92 4.04 18.18
C ASP A 184 -2.77 4.56 17.30
N LEU A 185 -2.33 5.79 17.58
CA LEU A 185 -1.28 6.45 16.81
C LEU A 185 0.08 5.79 17.02
N GLU A 186 0.44 5.46 18.26
CA GLU A 186 1.78 4.96 18.60
C GLU A 186 2.05 3.61 17.94
N LEU A 187 1.10 2.68 18.03
CA LEU A 187 1.22 1.36 17.41
C LEU A 187 1.17 1.44 15.89
N SER A 188 0.29 2.30 15.35
CA SER A 188 0.22 2.52 13.91
C SER A 188 1.53 3.08 13.36
N MET A 189 2.14 4.05 14.05
CA MET A 189 3.44 4.61 13.66
C MET A 189 4.57 3.59 13.80
N THR A 190 4.54 2.76 14.85
CA THR A 190 5.48 1.65 15.03
C THR A 190 5.36 0.68 13.86
N TYR A 191 4.14 0.27 13.50
CA TYR A 191 3.87 -0.60 12.37
C TYR A 191 4.32 0.02 11.04
N LEU A 192 3.95 1.28 10.75
CA LEU A 192 4.31 1.96 9.52
C LEU A 192 5.81 2.22 9.38
N SER A 193 6.57 2.25 10.49
CA SER A 193 8.02 2.42 10.46
C SER A 193 8.78 1.13 10.16
N ARG A 194 8.09 -0.02 10.15
CA ARG A 194 8.70 -1.31 9.83
C ARG A 194 9.06 -1.41 8.36
N ASN A 195 10.20 -2.05 8.09
CA ASN A 195 10.68 -2.39 6.75
C ASN A 195 10.83 -3.90 6.54
N ASP A 196 10.30 -4.70 7.45
CA ASP A 196 10.35 -6.16 7.46
C ASP A 196 8.95 -6.78 7.22
N ILE A 197 7.98 -5.98 6.78
CA ILE A 197 6.59 -6.40 6.62
C ILE A 197 6.45 -7.27 5.37
N ASN A 198 5.81 -8.43 5.51
CA ASN A 198 5.52 -9.34 4.42
C ASN A 198 4.06 -9.22 3.97
N TYR A 199 3.85 -8.79 2.71
CA TYR A 199 2.53 -8.62 2.10
C TYR A 199 2.14 -9.78 1.15
N GLY A 200 2.66 -10.99 1.39
CA GLY A 200 2.41 -12.18 0.58
C GLY A 200 3.51 -12.48 -0.45
N GLU A 201 4.48 -11.59 -0.62
CA GLU A 201 5.64 -11.76 -1.51
C GLU A 201 6.94 -11.92 -0.71
N SER A 202 7.96 -12.52 -1.33
CA SER A 202 9.25 -12.71 -0.68
C SER A 202 10.00 -11.39 -0.55
N GLY A 203 9.97 -10.79 0.64
CA GLY A 203 10.77 -9.61 0.96
C GLY A 203 10.08 -8.71 1.98
N GLY A 204 10.81 -8.34 3.03
CA GLY A 204 10.33 -7.34 3.98
C GLY A 204 10.39 -5.95 3.35
N ARG A 205 9.26 -5.24 3.30
CA ARG A 205 9.14 -3.89 2.74
C ARG A 205 8.36 -2.96 3.66
N THR A 206 8.45 -1.65 3.43
CA THR A 206 7.59 -0.67 4.12
C THR A 206 6.19 -0.65 3.52
N ALA A 207 5.21 -0.14 4.28
CA ALA A 207 3.85 0.02 3.78
C ALA A 207 3.80 0.94 2.54
N LEU A 208 4.53 2.05 2.54
CA LEU A 208 4.59 2.98 1.40
C LEU A 208 5.17 2.31 0.15
N TYR A 209 6.25 1.54 0.29
CA TYR A 209 6.85 0.81 -0.82
C TYR A 209 5.86 -0.19 -1.41
N HIS A 210 5.22 -1.00 -0.55
CA HIS A 210 4.20 -1.98 -0.97
C HIS A 210 3.04 -1.33 -1.74
N ILE A 211 2.55 -0.20 -1.24
CA ILE A 211 1.47 0.55 -1.89
C ILE A 211 1.89 0.97 -3.29
N ILE A 212 3.02 1.66 -3.42
CA ILE A 212 3.53 2.16 -4.70
C ILE A 212 3.80 1.02 -5.67
N ASP A 213 4.37 -0.09 -5.20
CA ASP A 213 4.68 -1.27 -6.03
C ASP A 213 3.39 -1.88 -6.60
N SER A 214 2.37 -2.00 -5.75
CA SER A 214 1.08 -2.58 -6.11
C SER A 214 0.15 -1.66 -6.89
N LEU A 215 0.44 -0.37 -7.04
CA LEU A 215 -0.41 0.54 -7.81
C LEU A 215 -0.43 0.12 -9.29
N ASP A 216 -1.59 0.21 -9.94
CA ASP A 216 -1.66 0.14 -11.39
C ASP A 216 -1.18 1.45 -12.05
N ASP A 217 -1.07 1.44 -13.38
CA ASP A 217 -0.86 2.66 -14.15
C ASP A 217 -2.12 3.55 -14.07
N ASP A 218 -2.04 4.64 -13.30
CA ASP A 218 -3.16 5.58 -13.11
C ASP A 218 -3.39 6.42 -14.37
N MET A 219 -4.17 5.88 -15.30
CA MET A 219 -4.61 6.56 -16.53
C MET A 219 -5.76 7.56 -16.28
N SER A 220 -6.23 7.72 -15.04
CA SER A 220 -7.32 8.62 -14.69
C SER A 220 -6.84 10.06 -14.48
N ASN A 221 -7.68 11.03 -14.77
CA ASN A 221 -7.38 12.44 -14.48
C ASN A 221 -7.77 12.87 -13.06
N ASP A 222 -8.40 11.98 -12.27
CA ASP A 222 -8.88 12.30 -10.92
C ASP A 222 -7.76 12.39 -9.87
N GLY A 223 -6.61 11.75 -10.11
CA GLY A 223 -5.48 11.73 -9.19
C GLY A 223 -5.71 10.92 -7.92
N ALA A 224 -6.63 9.93 -7.93
CA ALA A 224 -6.94 9.17 -6.72
C ALA A 224 -5.77 8.29 -6.21
N SER A 225 -4.84 7.84 -7.08
CA SER A 225 -3.59 7.22 -6.59
C SER A 225 -2.72 8.21 -5.85
N CYS A 226 -2.72 9.46 -6.33
CA CYS A 226 -1.97 10.56 -5.74
C CYS A 226 -2.47 10.84 -4.32
N GLU A 227 -3.77 11.05 -4.16
CA GLU A 227 -4.41 11.27 -2.86
C GLU A 227 -4.19 10.09 -1.90
N PHE A 228 -4.26 8.85 -2.41
CA PHE A 228 -4.01 7.67 -1.61
C PHE A 228 -2.59 7.62 -1.07
N VAL A 229 -1.58 7.69 -1.95
CA VAL A 229 -0.17 7.64 -1.55
C VAL A 229 0.17 8.80 -0.61
N GLN A 230 -0.33 9.99 -0.90
CA GLN A 230 -0.14 11.16 -0.05
C GLN A 230 -0.73 10.96 1.34
N SER A 231 -1.96 10.43 1.43
CA SER A 231 -2.63 10.19 2.70
C SER A 231 -1.82 9.26 3.59
N ILE A 232 -1.14 8.26 3.01
CA ILE A 232 -0.29 7.34 3.77
C ILE A 232 1.05 7.96 4.13
N HIS A 233 1.66 8.69 3.20
CA HIS A 233 2.92 9.38 3.45
C HIS A 233 2.81 10.43 4.57
N VAL A 234 1.68 11.15 4.64
CA VAL A 234 1.42 12.12 5.72
C VAL A 234 1.41 11.45 7.10
N LEU A 235 0.98 10.19 7.21
CA LEU A 235 1.00 9.47 8.47
C LEU A 235 2.43 9.20 8.92
N ASN A 236 3.29 8.67 8.04
CA ASN A 236 4.69 8.43 8.37
C ASN A 236 5.65 8.84 7.22
N PRO A 237 6.14 10.08 7.23
CA PRO A 237 6.99 10.61 6.15
C PRO A 237 8.34 9.91 6.04
N SER A 238 8.83 9.34 7.15
CA SER A 238 10.14 8.67 7.19
C SER A 238 10.24 7.49 6.25
N MET A 239 9.12 6.85 5.89
CA MET A 239 9.06 5.71 4.97
C MET A 239 9.68 6.00 3.59
N LEU A 240 9.73 7.27 3.16
CA LEU A 240 10.21 7.66 1.84
C LEU A 240 11.68 7.32 1.61
N GLY A 241 12.51 7.45 2.64
CA GLY A 241 13.95 7.19 2.56
C GLY A 241 14.34 5.76 2.96
N VAL A 242 13.38 4.93 3.35
CA VAL A 242 13.66 3.57 3.81
C VAL A 242 13.81 2.65 2.62
N ARG A 243 14.98 2.03 2.53
CA ARG A 243 15.28 1.01 1.51
C ARG A 243 14.63 -0.31 1.88
N ASN A 244 14.03 -0.94 0.89
CA ASN A 244 13.43 -2.25 0.94
C ASN A 244 14.50 -3.31 1.25
N ALA A 245 14.20 -4.28 2.10
CA ALA A 245 15.18 -5.26 2.56
C ALA A 245 15.59 -6.25 1.46
N SER A 246 14.73 -6.48 0.46
CA SER A 246 14.99 -7.48 -0.59
C SER A 246 15.93 -7.01 -1.68
N ASP A 247 15.74 -5.79 -2.21
CA ASP A 247 16.48 -5.25 -3.36
C ASP A 247 17.23 -3.95 -3.05
N GLY A 248 17.08 -3.41 -1.84
CA GLY A 248 17.69 -2.14 -1.44
C GLY A 248 17.05 -0.92 -2.11
N ASP A 249 15.91 -1.10 -2.79
CA ASP A 249 15.25 -0.02 -3.52
C ASP A 249 14.38 0.84 -2.59
N CYS A 250 14.17 2.12 -2.94
CA CYS A 250 13.34 3.03 -2.15
C CYS A 250 12.06 3.41 -2.90
N PRO A 251 11.01 3.90 -2.21
CA PRO A 251 9.78 4.37 -2.85
C PRO A 251 9.98 5.34 -4.03
N LEU A 252 10.95 6.26 -3.94
CA LEU A 252 11.23 7.22 -5.01
C LEU A 252 11.82 6.54 -6.25
N SER A 253 12.68 5.54 -6.08
CA SER A 253 13.22 4.78 -7.21
C SER A 253 12.14 4.02 -7.95
N LEU A 254 11.21 3.36 -7.23
CA LEU A 254 10.09 2.66 -7.85
C LEU A 254 9.23 3.62 -8.68
N LEU A 255 8.85 4.76 -8.10
CA LEU A 255 8.06 5.77 -8.81
C LEU A 255 8.79 6.34 -10.02
N TYR A 256 10.10 6.57 -9.93
CA TYR A 256 10.87 7.07 -11.05
C TYR A 256 10.96 6.03 -12.19
N ARG A 257 11.22 4.76 -11.88
CA ARG A 257 11.21 3.68 -12.88
C ARG A 257 9.84 3.56 -13.56
N ARG A 258 8.76 3.66 -12.78
CA ARG A 258 7.38 3.70 -13.28
C ARG A 258 7.14 4.90 -14.18
N PHE A 259 7.53 6.10 -13.77
CA PHE A 259 7.44 7.33 -14.54
C PHE A 259 8.14 7.20 -15.90
N VAL A 260 9.42 6.76 -15.92
CA VAL A 260 10.19 6.59 -17.16
C VAL A 260 9.52 5.59 -18.09
N ARG A 261 9.09 4.42 -17.59
CA ARG A 261 8.38 3.41 -18.40
C ARG A 261 7.11 3.97 -19.03
N GLN A 262 6.31 4.71 -18.26
CA GLN A 262 5.05 5.30 -18.73
C GLN A 262 5.33 6.41 -19.75
N PHE A 263 6.32 7.26 -19.49
CA PHE A 263 6.75 8.30 -20.40
C PHE A 263 7.23 7.72 -21.74
N ASP A 264 8.09 6.71 -21.72
CA ASP A 264 8.56 6.01 -22.93
C ASP A 264 7.41 5.36 -23.70
N SER A 265 6.42 4.83 -22.97
CA SER A 265 5.21 4.25 -23.57
C SER A 265 4.34 5.33 -24.23
N SER A 266 4.28 6.54 -23.67
CA SER A 266 3.60 7.69 -24.27
C SER A 266 4.29 8.21 -25.55
N GLU A 267 5.60 7.97 -25.69
CA GLU A 267 6.39 8.37 -26.87
C GLU A 267 6.62 7.21 -27.87
N LYS A 268 6.03 6.03 -27.60
CA LYS A 268 6.22 4.85 -28.44
C LYS A 268 5.75 5.10 -29.88
N PHE A 269 6.58 4.71 -30.85
CA PHE A 269 6.23 4.71 -32.27
C PHE A 269 5.57 3.39 -32.65
N PHE A 270 4.43 3.47 -33.32
CA PHE A 270 3.71 2.32 -33.82
C PHE A 270 3.94 2.17 -35.33
N PRO A 271 3.98 0.94 -35.86
CA PRO A 271 4.02 0.71 -37.31
C PRO A 271 2.83 1.39 -38.02
N GLY A 272 3.10 2.01 -39.16
CA GLY A 272 2.09 2.70 -39.97
C GLY A 272 1.81 4.14 -39.51
N ASP A 273 0.57 4.59 -39.75
CA ASP A 273 0.15 5.95 -39.41
C ASP A 273 -0.01 6.11 -37.89
N ASN A 274 0.74 7.03 -37.29
CA ASN A 274 0.69 7.31 -35.85
C ASN A 274 -0.39 8.35 -35.49
N SER A 275 -1.12 8.88 -36.48
CA SER A 275 -2.27 9.76 -36.25
C SER A 275 -3.58 8.98 -36.01
N ARG A 276 -3.55 7.65 -36.07
CA ARG A 276 -4.73 6.80 -35.85
C ARG A 276 -5.30 6.98 -34.43
N PRO A 277 -6.63 6.99 -34.25
CA PRO A 277 -7.25 7.29 -32.95
C PRO A 277 -6.79 6.38 -31.80
N GLU A 278 -6.55 5.10 -32.06
CA GLU A 278 -6.09 4.15 -31.05
C GLU A 278 -4.67 4.46 -30.55
N VAL A 279 -3.79 4.97 -31.41
CA VAL A 279 -2.43 5.38 -31.05
C VAL A 279 -2.47 6.67 -30.24
N VAL A 280 -3.25 7.66 -30.67
CA VAL A 280 -3.42 8.93 -29.94
C VAL A 280 -3.97 8.66 -28.53
N LYS A 281 -5.01 7.83 -28.41
CA LYS A 281 -5.60 7.45 -27.12
C LYS A 281 -4.59 6.71 -26.22
N HIS A 282 -3.78 5.82 -26.79
CA HIS A 282 -2.72 5.14 -26.04
C HIS A 282 -1.71 6.14 -25.47
N ARG A 283 -1.20 7.05 -26.31
CA ARG A 283 -0.23 8.07 -25.90
C ARG A 283 -0.78 9.00 -24.84
N GLU A 284 -2.02 9.47 -25.02
CA GLU A 284 -2.69 10.32 -24.05
C GLU A 284 -2.85 9.62 -22.69
N ALA A 285 -3.30 8.37 -22.67
CA ALA A 285 -3.43 7.59 -21.44
C ALA A 285 -2.08 7.48 -20.71
N TYR A 286 -1.02 7.02 -21.38
CA TYR A 286 0.29 6.87 -20.75
C TYR A 286 0.93 8.20 -20.34
N LYS A 287 0.61 9.29 -21.04
CA LYS A 287 1.01 10.64 -20.63
C LYS A 287 0.33 11.04 -19.32
N VAL A 288 -0.97 10.75 -19.16
CA VAL A 288 -1.69 10.96 -17.90
C VAL A 288 -1.07 10.13 -16.77
N ALA A 289 -0.78 8.84 -17.02
CA ALA A 289 -0.13 7.99 -16.02
C ALA A 289 1.27 8.48 -15.62
N ALA A 290 2.11 8.87 -16.58
CA ALA A 290 3.43 9.45 -16.30
C ALA A 290 3.29 10.74 -15.46
N MET A 291 2.34 11.61 -15.83
CA MET A 291 2.06 12.83 -15.06
C MET A 291 1.60 12.51 -13.64
N ASN A 292 0.74 11.50 -13.43
CA ASN A 292 0.30 11.10 -12.10
C ASN A 292 1.43 10.49 -11.26
N SER A 293 2.29 9.64 -11.84
CA SER A 293 3.49 9.14 -11.17
C SER A 293 4.41 10.28 -10.72
N PHE A 294 4.62 11.29 -11.58
CA PHE A 294 5.41 12.46 -11.21
C PHE A 294 4.73 13.34 -10.16
N ARG A 295 3.40 13.49 -10.20
CA ARG A 295 2.63 14.17 -9.14
C ARG A 295 2.79 13.48 -7.78
N ILE A 296 2.81 12.15 -7.75
CA ILE A 296 3.10 11.39 -6.51
C ILE A 296 4.50 11.74 -6.02
N ILE A 297 5.52 11.72 -6.89
CA ILE A 297 6.90 12.10 -6.52
C ILE A 297 6.94 13.52 -5.95
N ASP A 298 6.31 14.48 -6.63
CA ASP A 298 6.23 15.88 -6.17
C ASP A 298 5.59 15.98 -4.78
N GLN A 299 4.46 15.29 -4.56
CA GLN A 299 3.78 15.28 -3.27
C GLN A 299 4.57 14.62 -2.14
N LEU A 300 5.28 13.53 -2.42
CA LEU A 300 6.15 12.86 -1.44
C LEU A 300 7.36 13.72 -1.05
N LEU A 301 7.81 14.60 -1.95
CA LEU A 301 8.90 15.55 -1.67
C LEU A 301 8.41 16.84 -1.01
N ARG A 302 7.10 17.03 -0.83
CA ARG A 302 6.56 18.17 -0.07
C ARG A 302 6.73 17.94 1.43
N PRO A 303 7.16 18.97 2.20
CA PRO A 303 7.20 18.87 3.65
C PRO A 303 5.84 18.52 4.24
N THR A 304 5.81 17.46 5.04
CA THR A 304 4.62 17.01 5.78
C THR A 304 4.47 17.87 7.04
N GLY A 305 3.44 18.72 7.06
CA GLY A 305 3.20 19.70 8.13
C GLY A 305 2.77 21.07 7.63
N ASP A 306 3.08 21.38 6.37
CA ASP A 306 2.56 22.56 5.68
C ASP A 306 1.20 22.22 5.04
N ASN A 307 0.15 22.13 5.86
CA ASN A 307 -1.25 22.05 5.40
C ASN A 307 -1.72 23.37 4.75
N GLY A 308 -0.91 23.95 3.85
CA GLY A 308 -1.21 25.15 3.07
C GLY A 308 -0.82 26.49 3.73
N ALA A 309 0.13 26.50 4.67
CA ALA A 309 0.36 27.68 5.51
C ALA A 309 1.81 28.17 5.73
N THR A 310 2.80 27.76 4.93
CA THR A 310 3.97 28.63 4.75
C THR A 310 3.55 29.78 3.83
N LYS A 311 2.81 30.74 4.42
CA LYS A 311 2.23 31.90 3.72
C LYS A 311 3.24 32.74 2.93
N ASN A 312 4.55 32.50 3.06
CA ASN A 312 5.61 33.20 2.33
C ASN A 312 6.72 32.29 1.76
N GLY A 313 6.76 30.99 2.08
CA GLY A 313 7.87 30.12 1.66
C GLY A 313 7.54 29.40 0.36
N GLN A 314 8.20 29.77 -0.74
CA GLN A 314 8.04 29.07 -2.01
C GLN A 314 8.52 27.61 -1.84
N PHE A 315 7.65 26.62 -2.09
CA PHE A 315 8.04 25.22 -2.13
C PHE A 315 9.12 25.02 -3.21
N ARG A 316 10.24 24.41 -2.83
CA ARG A 316 11.37 24.14 -3.74
C ARG A 316 11.65 22.66 -3.82
N LEU A 317 11.25 22.05 -4.93
CA LEU A 317 11.43 20.63 -5.22
C LEU A 317 12.91 20.22 -5.17
N VAL A 318 13.81 21.02 -5.75
CA VAL A 318 15.27 20.72 -5.76
C VAL A 318 15.85 20.64 -4.35
N HIS A 319 15.39 21.52 -3.44
CA HIS A 319 15.86 21.53 -2.05
C HIS A 319 15.40 20.27 -1.31
N ASN A 320 14.13 19.89 -1.45
CA ASN A 320 13.60 18.73 -0.75
C ASN A 320 14.14 17.41 -1.32
N ALA A 321 14.33 17.31 -2.64
CA ALA A 321 15.03 16.19 -3.25
C ALA A 321 16.48 16.05 -2.74
N SER A 322 17.13 17.17 -2.39
CA SER A 322 18.48 17.15 -1.80
C SER A 322 18.52 16.69 -0.33
N LYS A 323 17.39 16.71 0.38
CA LYS A 323 17.27 16.32 1.80
C LYS A 323 17.07 14.81 1.99
N VAL A 324 16.64 14.12 0.94
CA VAL A 324 16.27 12.70 0.99
C VAL A 324 17.23 11.88 0.13
N ASP A 325 17.17 10.56 0.28
CA ASP A 325 17.91 9.61 -0.57
C ASP A 325 17.24 9.52 -1.96
N CYS A 326 17.37 10.59 -2.74
CA CYS A 326 16.80 10.70 -4.07
C CYS A 326 17.65 9.94 -5.09
N PRO A 327 17.04 9.09 -5.94
CA PRO A 327 17.77 8.42 -7.03
C PRO A 327 18.49 9.44 -7.92
N PRO A 328 19.75 9.20 -8.32
CA PRO A 328 20.54 10.18 -9.08
C PRO A 328 19.87 10.67 -10.37
N ASP A 329 19.22 9.75 -11.11
CA ASP A 329 18.54 10.08 -12.36
C ASP A 329 17.28 10.92 -12.11
N LEU A 330 16.51 10.61 -11.06
CA LEU A 330 15.37 11.44 -10.65
C LEU A 330 15.85 12.83 -10.20
N PHE A 331 16.92 12.89 -9.41
CA PHE A 331 17.49 14.15 -8.95
C PHE A 331 17.93 15.02 -10.13
N ARG A 332 18.63 14.41 -11.09
CA ARG A 332 19.01 15.07 -12.35
C ARG A 332 17.80 15.60 -13.09
N TYR A 333 16.75 14.79 -13.27
CA TYR A 333 15.52 15.21 -13.93
C TYR A 333 14.86 16.40 -13.23
N ILE A 334 14.79 16.38 -11.89
CA ILE A 334 14.25 17.48 -11.08
C ILE A 334 15.08 18.76 -11.28
N VAL A 335 16.41 18.67 -11.28
CA VAL A 335 17.33 19.81 -11.52
C VAL A 335 17.17 20.37 -12.94
N GLU A 336 17.07 19.51 -13.96
CA GLU A 336 16.90 19.92 -15.35
C GLU A 336 15.56 20.62 -15.60
N THR A 337 14.51 20.22 -14.88
CA THR A 337 13.16 20.80 -15.00
C THR A 337 12.90 22.00 -14.09
N HIS A 338 13.73 22.22 -13.07
CA HIS A 338 13.60 23.29 -12.07
C HIS A 338 14.94 24.00 -11.83
N VAL A 339 15.60 24.39 -12.94
CA VAL A 339 16.96 24.98 -12.92
C VAL A 339 17.03 26.29 -12.12
N ASP A 340 15.93 27.04 -12.08
CA ASP A 340 15.76 28.27 -11.30
C ASP A 340 16.01 28.02 -9.80
N GLN A 341 15.49 26.90 -9.26
CA GLN A 341 15.59 26.57 -7.84
C GLN A 341 17.00 26.16 -7.39
N VAL A 342 17.92 25.86 -8.30
CA VAL A 342 19.28 25.38 -7.98
C VAL A 342 20.11 26.48 -7.30
N THR A 343 19.87 27.74 -7.67
CA THR A 343 20.60 28.91 -7.16
C THR A 343 19.85 29.66 -6.07
N GLU A 344 18.62 29.26 -5.78
CA GLU A 344 17.80 29.86 -4.73
C GLU A 344 18.24 29.38 -3.34
N VAL A 345 18.23 30.30 -2.38
CA VAL A 345 18.67 30.03 -1.00
C VAL A 345 17.43 29.79 -0.13
N GLU A 346 17.33 28.63 0.54
CA GLU A 346 16.23 28.32 1.47
C GLU A 346 16.09 29.40 2.54
N GLU A 347 14.92 30.03 2.63
CA GLU A 347 14.68 31.21 3.49
C GLU A 347 14.97 30.92 4.96
N VAL A 348 14.61 29.72 5.41
CA VAL A 348 14.73 29.31 6.82
C VAL A 348 16.19 29.05 7.20
N THR A 349 16.97 28.42 6.32
CA THR A 349 18.31 27.92 6.67
C THR A 349 19.44 28.73 6.04
N GLY A 350 19.16 29.57 5.06
CA GLY A 350 20.18 30.27 4.28
C GLY A 350 21.02 29.33 3.40
N ARG A 351 20.53 28.13 3.09
CA ARG A 351 21.31 27.10 2.39
C ARG A 351 20.84 26.90 0.94
N LEU A 352 21.80 26.66 0.06
CA LEU A 352 21.57 26.18 -1.31
C LEU A 352 21.32 24.66 -1.29
N PRO A 353 20.68 24.10 -2.33
CA PRO A 353 20.54 22.65 -2.50
C PRO A 353 21.88 21.90 -2.38
N LEU A 354 22.95 22.47 -2.92
CA LEU A 354 24.30 21.90 -2.84
C LEU A 354 24.80 21.77 -1.40
N HIS A 355 24.53 22.77 -0.54
CA HIS A 355 24.89 22.70 0.88
C HIS A 355 24.12 21.58 1.58
N ILE A 356 22.83 21.43 1.26
CA ILE A 356 21.94 20.41 1.82
C ILE A 356 22.46 19.00 1.45
N ALA A 357 22.71 18.76 0.15
CA ALA A 357 23.20 17.48 -0.33
C ALA A 357 24.55 17.10 0.29
N ALA A 358 25.47 18.06 0.44
CA ALA A 358 26.77 17.83 1.06
C ALA A 358 26.66 17.39 2.53
N MET A 359 25.67 17.91 3.27
CA MET A 359 25.41 17.48 4.65
C MET A 359 24.77 16.10 4.70
N ALA A 360 23.79 15.81 3.84
CA ALA A 360 23.10 14.53 3.82
C ALA A 360 24.06 13.35 3.57
N GLY A 361 25.04 13.53 2.67
CA GLY A 361 26.08 12.53 2.40
C GLY A 361 27.06 12.29 3.56
N SER A 362 27.15 13.20 4.54
CA SER A 362 28.00 13.00 5.72
C SER A 362 27.38 12.08 6.78
N THR A 363 26.04 11.95 6.77
CA THR A 363 25.26 11.15 7.72
C THR A 363 25.04 9.69 7.30
N GLN A 364 25.40 9.31 6.07
CA GLN A 364 25.20 7.95 5.54
C GLN A 364 26.46 7.06 5.62
N LYS A 365 27.50 7.48 6.34
CA LYS A 365 28.67 6.67 6.69
C LYS A 365 28.53 6.09 8.08
#